data_AF-A0A645GJV6-F1
#
_entry.id   AF-A0A645GJV6-F1
#
_cell.length_a   1.000
_cell.length_b   1.000
_cell.length_c   1.000
_cell.angle_alpha   90.00
_cell.angle_beta   90.00
_cell.angle_gamma   90.00
#
_symmetry.space_group_name_H-M   'P 1'
#
loop_
_entity.id
_entity.type
_entity.pdbx_description
1 polymer ?
#
loop_
_entity_poly.entity_id
_entity_poly.type
_entity_poly.pdbx_seq_one_letter_code
_entity_poly.pdbx_strand_id
1 'polypeptide(L)'
;MFAGKDIVFLLGILQDKDVCGIVNSLIRPNDKVVVAAPVSDRAGEPVEIAKVIKAFDVRTAVSIEEGLKHAKVLAGHNGIICIAGSLYLIGAARAIIAGGQKYSS
;
A
#
# COMPACT_ATOMS: atom_id res chain seq x y z
N MET A 1 14.13 5.72 -13.78
CA MET A 1 13.40 6.30 -12.61
C MET A 1 12.13 6.95 -13.13
N PHE A 2 11.01 6.83 -12.40
CA PHE A 2 9.71 7.39 -12.78
C PHE A 2 9.63 8.91 -12.51
N ALA A 3 10.48 9.69 -13.19
CA ALA A 3 10.53 11.14 -12.99
C ALA A 3 9.20 11.81 -13.40
N GLY A 4 8.67 12.68 -12.53
CA GLY A 4 7.43 13.43 -12.78
C GLY A 4 6.14 12.64 -12.63
N LYS A 5 6.17 11.44 -12.03
CA LYS A 5 4.97 10.62 -11.78
C LYS A 5 4.61 10.65 -10.30
N ASP A 6 3.33 10.88 -10.01
CA ASP A 6 2.77 10.71 -8.66
C ASP A 6 2.82 9.23 -8.28
N ILE A 7 3.66 8.89 -7.30
CA ILE A 7 3.77 7.53 -6.77
C ILE A 7 2.94 7.45 -5.49
N VAL A 8 2.06 6.46 -5.44
CA VAL A 8 1.29 6.11 -4.25
C VAL A 8 1.76 4.74 -3.75
N PHE A 9 2.13 4.66 -2.48
CA PHE A 9 2.53 3.40 -1.87
C PHE A 9 1.32 2.69 -1.27
N LEU A 10 1.15 1.40 -1.59
CA LEU A 10 0.26 0.50 -0.86
C LEU A 10 1.14 -0.43 -0.02
N LEU A 11 1.14 -0.22 1.29
CA LEU A 11 1.97 -0.93 2.25
C LEU A 11 1.15 -1.93 3.06
N GLY A 12 1.70 -3.12 3.23
CA GLY A 12 1.20 -4.16 4.13
C GLY A 12 2.38 -4.78 4.86
N ILE A 13 2.64 -4.30 6.07
CA ILE A 13 3.82 -4.66 6.85
C ILE A 13 3.38 -5.58 7.99
N LEU A 14 4.05 -6.73 8.10
CA LEU A 14 3.83 -7.67 9.21
C LEU A 14 4.57 -7.15 10.45
N GLN A 15 3.97 -7.35 11.62
CA GLN A 15 4.40 -6.82 12.93
C GLN A 15 5.86 -7.16 13.30
N ASP A 16 6.41 -8.26 12.75
CA ASP A 16 7.77 -8.73 13.03
C ASP A 16 8.89 -7.99 12.31
N LYS A 17 8.58 -7.11 11.35
CA LYS A 17 9.60 -6.37 10.61
C LYS A 17 9.77 -4.97 11.18
N ASP A 18 10.98 -4.46 11.05
CA ASP A 18 11.36 -3.07 11.29
C ASP A 18 10.54 -2.11 10.39
N VAL A 19 9.27 -1.91 10.75
CA VAL A 19 8.31 -1.02 10.10
C VAL A 19 8.95 0.37 9.97
N CYS A 20 9.59 0.82 11.04
CA CYS A 20 10.29 2.10 11.10
C CYS A 20 11.43 2.18 10.08
N GLY A 21 12.30 1.17 10.00
CA GLY A 21 13.40 1.11 9.04
C GLY A 21 12.92 1.09 7.59
N ILE A 22 11.88 0.30 7.29
CA ILE A 22 11.29 0.23 5.94
C ILE A 22 10.66 1.58 5.57
N VAL A 23 9.82 2.13 6.45
CA VAL A 23 9.12 3.40 6.21
C VAL A 23 10.13 4.53 6.05
N ASN A 24 11.14 4.64 6.93
CA ASN A 24 12.15 5.70 6.86
C ASN A 24 13.03 5.61 5.62
N SER A 25 13.23 4.41 5.06
CA SER A 25 14.04 4.22 3.85
C SER A 25 13.24 4.42 2.56
N LEU A 26 11.94 4.11 2.59
CA LEU A 26 11.09 4.05 1.41
C LEU A 26 10.26 5.32 1.20
N ILE A 27 9.75 5.91 2.28
CA ILE A 27 8.75 6.97 2.24
C ILE A 27 9.38 8.33 2.43
N ARG A 28 9.02 9.25 1.54
CA ARG A 28 9.43 10.66 1.55
C ARG A 28 8.27 11.54 1.99
N PRO A 29 8.54 12.75 2.50
CA PRO A 29 7.49 13.67 2.95
C PRO A 29 6.43 14.03 1.89
N ASN A 30 6.74 13.94 0.60
CA ASN A 30 5.81 14.28 -0.48
C ASN A 30 5.04 13.06 -1.02
N ASP A 31 5.28 11.86 -0.48
CA ASP A 31 4.61 10.65 -0.95
C ASP A 31 3.19 10.54 -0.40
N LYS A 32 2.35 9.77 -1.11
CA LYS A 32 1.02 9.37 -0.65
C LYS A 32 1.07 7.89 -0.28
N VAL A 33 0.51 7.52 0.86
CA VAL A 33 0.62 6.15 1.40
C VAL A 33 -0.75 5.63 1.82
N VAL A 34 -1.02 4.38 1.46
CA VAL A 34 -2.15 3.59 1.94
C VAL A 34 -1.59 2.39 2.68
N VAL A 35 -1.97 2.23 3.96
CA VAL A 35 -1.61 1.09 4.78
C VAL A 35 -2.79 0.13 4.81
N ALA A 36 -2.62 -1.06 4.24
CA ALA A 36 -3.62 -2.13 4.28
C ALA A 36 -3.21 -3.20 5.30
N ALA A 37 -4.16 -3.62 6.13
CA ALA A 37 -3.96 -4.74 7.04
C ALA A 37 -3.71 -6.04 6.25
N PRO A 38 -2.65 -6.82 6.56
CA PRO A 38 -2.59 -8.20 6.12
C PRO A 38 -3.69 -9.00 6.84
N VAL A 39 -4.29 -9.98 6.15
CA VAL A 39 -5.28 -10.89 6.73
C VAL A 39 -4.54 -11.87 7.67
N SER A 40 -4.32 -11.48 8.92
CA SER A 40 -3.89 -12.41 9.99
C SER A 40 -4.15 -11.83 11.38
N ASP A 41 -4.32 -12.70 12.37
CA ASP A 41 -4.40 -12.35 13.81
C ASP A 41 -3.12 -11.70 14.36
N ARG A 42 -2.07 -11.61 13.55
CA ARG A 42 -0.77 -10.97 13.82
C ARG A 42 -0.54 -9.70 13.01
N ALA A 43 -1.59 -9.15 12.39
CA ALA A 43 -1.51 -7.87 11.71
C ALA A 43 -1.19 -6.80 12.75
N GLY A 44 -0.09 -6.04 12.55
CA GLY A 44 0.06 -4.79 13.26
C GLY A 44 -1.13 -3.91 12.91
N GLU A 45 -1.82 -3.37 13.91
CA GLU A 45 -2.94 -2.45 13.71
C GLU A 45 -2.54 -1.39 12.67
N PRO A 46 -3.19 -1.33 11.49
CA PRO A 46 -2.82 -0.39 10.42
C PRO A 46 -2.72 1.05 10.90
N VAL A 47 -3.50 1.38 11.93
CA VAL A 47 -3.51 2.65 12.63
C VAL A 47 -2.16 2.95 13.30
N GLU A 48 -1.53 1.97 13.96
CA GLU A 48 -0.23 2.18 14.61
C GLU A 48 0.90 2.35 13.59
N ILE A 49 0.83 1.61 12.48
CA ILE A 49 1.78 1.78 11.37
C ILE A 49 1.59 3.16 10.72
N ALA A 50 0.35 3.60 10.51
CA ALA A 50 0.07 4.91 9.93
C ALA A 50 0.62 6.07 10.79
N LYS A 51 0.59 5.94 12.12
CA LYS A 51 1.11 6.97 13.04
C LYS A 51 2.61 7.23 12.90
N VAL A 52 3.39 6.22 12.49
CA VAL A 52 4.86 6.37 12.35
C VAL A 52 5.28 6.83 10.95
N ILE A 53 4.35 6.87 9.99
CA ILE A 53 4.62 7.28 8.61
C ILE A 53 4.57 8.81 8.51
N LYS A 54 5.67 9.41 8.04
CA LYS A 54 5.76 10.84 7.73
C LYS A 54 5.68 11.03 6.22
N ALA A 55 4.47 11.25 5.72
CA ALA A 55 4.18 11.44 4.29
C ALA A 55 3.16 12.58 4.10
N PHE A 56 2.85 12.92 2.85
CA PHE A 56 1.93 14.01 2.51
C PHE A 56 0.47 13.65 2.77
N ASP A 57 0.08 12.42 2.43
CA ASP A 57 -1.24 11.84 2.72
C ASP A 57 -1.03 10.39 3.18
N VAL A 58 -1.61 10.01 4.32
CA VAL A 58 -1.56 8.65 4.86
C VAL A 58 -2.98 8.18 5.13
N ARG A 59 -3.36 7.07 4.51
CA ARG A 59 -4.68 6.43 4.69
C ARG A 59 -4.52 5.02 5.19
N THR A 60 -5.50 4.54 5.94
CA THR A 60 -5.62 3.13 6.31
C THR A 60 -6.70 2.46 5.46
N ALA A 61 -6.62 1.15 5.34
CA ALA A 61 -7.62 0.30 4.71
C ALA A 61 -7.75 -1.01 5.50
N VAL A 62 -8.98 -1.49 5.66
CA VAL A 62 -9.27 -2.72 6.40
C VAL A 62 -9.05 -3.98 5.55
N SER A 63 -8.84 -3.82 4.24
CA SER A 63 -8.56 -4.91 3.30
C SER A 63 -7.59 -4.47 2.20
N ILE A 64 -7.04 -5.46 1.49
CA ILE A 64 -6.15 -5.23 0.34
C ILE A 64 -6.93 -4.62 -0.82
N GLU A 65 -8.17 -5.05 -1.03
CA GLU A 65 -9.09 -4.55 -2.05
C GLU A 65 -9.42 -3.07 -1.84
N GLU A 66 -9.76 -2.69 -0.60
CA GLU A 66 -9.97 -1.30 -0.24
C GLU A 66 -8.69 -0.49 -0.37
N GLY A 67 -7.55 -1.04 0.07
CA GLY A 67 -6.25 -0.40 -0.08
C GLY A 67 -5.91 -0.09 -1.55
N LEU A 68 -6.18 -1.05 -2.45
CA LEU A 68 -6.05 -0.87 -3.90
C LEU A 68 -7.00 0.20 -4.45
N LYS A 69 -8.25 0.27 -3.96
CA LYS A 69 -9.19 1.33 -4.37
C LYS A 69 -8.70 2.71 -3.94
N HIS A 70 -8.28 2.87 -2.68
CA HIS A 70 -7.71 4.12 -2.19
C HIS A 70 -6.46 4.53 -2.98
N ALA A 71 -5.55 3.58 -3.23
CA ALA A 71 -4.33 3.85 -3.98
C ALA A 71 -4.63 4.27 -5.43
N LYS A 72 -5.62 3.65 -6.09
CA LYS A 72 -6.07 4.05 -7.44
C LYS A 72 -6.64 5.46 -7.48
N VAL A 73 -7.47 5.83 -6.49
CA VAL A 73 -8.01 7.20 -6.38
C VAL A 73 -6.88 8.22 -6.19
N LEU A 74 -5.91 7.91 -5.33
CA LEU A 74 -4.78 8.79 -5.03
C LEU A 74 -3.80 8.96 -6.19
N ALA A 75 -3.58 7.90 -6.96
CA ALA A 75 -2.66 7.89 -8.10
C ALA A 75 -3.27 8.59 -9.33
N GLY A 76 -4.60 8.55 -9.46
CA GLY A 76 -5.28 9.07 -10.63
C GLY A 76 -4.91 8.32 -11.92
N HIS A 77 -5.25 8.90 -13.07
CA HIS A 77 -5.14 8.21 -14.37
C HIS A 77 -3.69 7.92 -14.81
N ASN A 78 -2.75 8.77 -14.40
CA ASN A 78 -1.37 8.75 -14.87
C ASN A 78 -0.34 8.44 -13.77
N GLY A 79 -0.80 8.21 -12.54
CA GLY A 79 0.05 7.89 -11.39
C GLY A 79 0.45 6.43 -11.33
N ILE A 80 1.34 6.14 -10.40
CA ILE A 80 1.93 4.81 -10.21
C ILE A 80 1.55 4.33 -8.82
N ILE A 81 1.11 3.08 -8.71
CA ILE A 81 0.91 2.42 -7.42
C ILE A 81 2.10 1.48 -7.18
N CYS A 82 2.85 1.72 -6.11
CA CYS A 82 3.93 0.85 -5.65
C CYS A 82 3.41 -0.02 -4.49
N ILE A 83 3.31 -1.34 -4.71
CA ILE A 83 2.87 -2.28 -3.68
C ILE A 83 4.11 -2.90 -3.02
N ALA A 84 4.25 -2.73 -1.70
CA ALA A 84 5.45 -3.16 -0.97
C ALA A 84 5.15 -3.62 0.47
N GLY A 85 6.14 -4.27 1.11
CA GLY A 85 6.08 -4.70 2.53
C GLY A 85 6.15 -6.21 2.70
N SER A 86 5.08 -6.93 2.33
CA SER A 86 4.98 -8.39 2.52
C SER A 86 4.69 -9.13 1.21
N LEU A 87 5.27 -10.33 1.06
CA LEU A 87 4.96 -11.21 -0.07
C LEU A 87 3.50 -11.67 -0.07
N TYR A 88 2.87 -11.77 1.10
CA TYR A 88 1.44 -12.07 1.22
C TYR A 88 0.58 -10.97 0.59
N LEU A 89 0.83 -9.70 0.95
CA LEU A 89 0.18 -8.54 0.33
C LEU A 89 0.38 -8.54 -1.18
N ILE A 90 1.63 -8.69 -1.63
CA ILE A 90 1.97 -8.66 -3.07
C ILE A 90 1.27 -9.80 -3.80
N GLY A 91 1.24 -11.00 -3.21
CA GLY A 91 0.56 -12.17 -3.76
C GLY A 91 -0.95 -11.96 -3.91
N ALA A 92 -1.61 -11.50 -2.85
CA ALA A 92 -3.04 -11.22 -2.85
C ALA A 92 -3.40 -10.08 -3.80
N ALA A 93 -2.65 -8.97 -3.77
CA ALA A 93 -2.86 -7.86 -4.71
C ALA A 93 -2.68 -8.30 -6.16
N ARG A 94 -1.66 -9.13 -6.46
CA ARG A 94 -1.47 -9.69 -7.80
C ARG A 94 -2.64 -10.57 -8.21
N ALA A 95 -3.17 -11.41 -7.33
CA ALA A 95 -4.34 -12.25 -7.62
C ALA A 95 -5.58 -11.39 -7.95
N ILE A 96 -5.83 -10.31 -7.21
CA ILE A 96 -6.92 -9.36 -7.47
C ILE A 96 -6.74 -8.67 -8.83
N ILE A 97 -5.51 -8.22 -9.13
CA ILE A 97 -5.20 -7.49 -10.36
C ILE A 97 -5.25 -8.41 -11.59
N ALA A 98 -4.64 -9.59 -11.52
CA ALA A 98 -4.57 -10.53 -12.65
C ALA A 98 -5.86 -11.35 -12.81
N GLY A 99 -6.58 -11.61 -11.72
CA GLY A 99 -7.89 -12.27 -11.75
C GLY A 99 -9.01 -11.40 -12.32
N GLY A 100 -8.83 -10.07 -12.34
CA GLY A 100 -9.75 -9.11 -12.94
C GLY A 100 -9.74 -9.02 -14.47
N GLN A 101 -8.95 -9.83 -15.19
CA GLN A 101 -8.97 -9.93 -16.66
C GLN A 101 -9.93 -10.99 -17.22
N LYS A 102 -10.88 -11.50 -16.42
CA LYS A 102 -12.03 -12.26 -16.93
C LYS A 102 -13.33 -11.58 -16.50
N TYR A 103 -14.26 -11.50 -17.45
CA TYR A 103 -15.55 -10.80 -17.41
C TYR A 103 -15.54 -9.32 -17.82
N SER A 104 -15.13 -9.09 -19.07
CA SER A 104 -15.98 -8.28 -19.96
C SER A 104 -16.95 -9.24 -20.66
N SER A 105 -18.23 -9.09 -20.38
CA SER A 105 -19.36 -9.56 -21.19
C SER A 105 -20.45 -8.51 -21.04
#